data_AF-B5DMF2-F1
#
_entry.id   AF-B5DMF2-F1
#
_cell.length_a   1.000
_cell.length_b   1.000
_cell.length_c   1.000
_cell.angle_alpha   90.00
_cell.angle_beta   90.00
_cell.angle_gamma   90.00
#
_symmetry.space_group_name_H-M   'P 1'
#
loop_
_entity.id
_entity.type
_entity.pdbx_description
1 polymer ?
#
loop_
_entity_poly.entity_id
_entity_poly.type
_entity_poly.pdbx_seq_one_letter_code
_entity_poly.pdbx_strand_id
1 'polypeptide(L)'
;MGTIRELTKRERFQLDLWLKSEGITLNWRSRRDTYSDVRPVAEILKKICPSIRLEFYPTVSSFSRRLQNWEVFSYRVLKKLGLRLKKSDLKQLAEGRTGAIDYVLLNVFAQEEVPPTMWSVCKGYGGWSS
;
A
#
# COMPACT_ATOMS: atom_id res chain seq x y z
N MET A 1 12.89 6.06 -11.94
CA MET A 1 11.72 6.88 -11.55
C MET A 1 10.51 5.96 -11.52
N GLY A 2 9.76 5.89 -10.41
CA GLY A 2 8.56 5.05 -10.36
C GLY A 2 7.41 5.77 -11.06
N THR A 3 6.73 5.10 -11.98
CA THR A 3 5.49 5.59 -12.60
C THR A 3 4.47 4.49 -12.41
N ILE A 4 3.23 4.85 -12.08
CA ILE A 4 2.16 3.86 -11.96
C ILE A 4 2.04 3.15 -13.30
N ARG A 5 2.23 1.83 -13.27
CA ARG A 5 2.10 0.95 -14.43
C ARG A 5 1.12 -0.17 -14.12
N GLU A 6 0.65 -0.80 -15.18
CA GLU A 6 -0.12 -2.03 -15.03
C GLU A 6 0.78 -3.15 -14.49
N LEU A 7 0.18 -3.96 -13.62
CA LEU A 7 0.82 -5.14 -13.05
C LEU A 7 0.80 -6.24 -14.10
N THR A 8 1.91 -6.98 -14.21
CA THR A 8 1.96 -8.22 -14.98
C THR A 8 1.02 -9.27 -14.37
N LYS A 9 0.67 -10.30 -15.14
CA LYS A 9 -0.18 -11.41 -14.64
C LYS A 9 0.39 -12.05 -13.37
N ARG A 10 1.71 -12.23 -13.30
CA ARG A 10 2.41 -12.80 -12.14
C ARG A 10 2.33 -11.89 -10.92
N GLU A 11 2.60 -10.60 -11.09
CA GLU A 11 2.53 -9.61 -10.01
C GLU A 11 1.11 -9.48 -9.46
N ARG A 12 0.11 -9.45 -10.36
CA ARG A 12 -1.30 -9.43 -9.96
C ARG A 12 -1.67 -10.69 -9.17
N PHE A 13 -1.22 -11.87 -9.63
CA PHE A 13 -1.44 -13.12 -8.90
C PHE A 13 -0.81 -13.11 -7.50
N GLN A 14 0.42 -12.60 -7.36
CA GLN A 14 1.07 -12.47 -6.05
C GLN A 14 0.33 -11.51 -5.12
N LEU A 15 -0.09 -10.35 -5.66
CA LEU A 15 -0.88 -9.38 -4.92
C LEU A 15 -2.21 -9.99 -4.47
N ASP A 16 -2.93 -10.69 -5.35
CA ASP A 16 -4.22 -11.32 -5.03
C ASP A 16 -4.09 -12.37 -3.93
N LEU A 17 -3.00 -13.15 -3.90
CA LEU A 17 -2.73 -14.09 -2.81
C LEU A 17 -2.50 -13.38 -1.48
N TRP A 18 -1.70 -12.33 -1.47
CA TRP A 18 -1.43 -11.54 -0.27
C TRP A 18 -2.69 -10.82 0.24
N LEU A 19 -3.48 -10.23 -0.66
CA LEU A 19 -4.77 -9.60 -0.31
C LEU A 19 -5.71 -10.62 0.34
N LYS A 20 -5.77 -11.86 -0.20
CA LYS A 20 -6.57 -12.94 0.40
C LYS A 20 -6.07 -13.33 1.78
N SER A 21 -4.76 -13.45 2.01
CA SER A 21 -4.23 -13.78 3.34
C SER A 21 -4.53 -12.68 4.37
N GLU A 22 -4.61 -11.42 3.93
CA GLU A 22 -4.95 -10.28 4.76
C GLU A 22 -6.47 -10.04 4.93
N GLY A 23 -7.31 -10.80 4.21
CA GLY A 23 -8.78 -10.62 4.20
C GLY A 23 -9.23 -9.35 3.47
N ILE A 24 -8.41 -8.79 2.58
CA ILE A 24 -8.67 -7.53 1.89
C ILE A 24 -9.38 -7.80 0.57
N THR A 25 -10.54 -7.16 0.37
CA THR A 25 -11.27 -7.23 -0.91
C THR A 25 -10.98 -6.00 -1.77
N LEU A 26 -10.19 -6.20 -2.83
CA LEU A 26 -9.83 -5.16 -3.80
C LEU A 26 -10.59 -5.38 -5.13
N ASN A 27 -11.82 -4.88 -5.23
CA ASN A 27 -12.62 -4.89 -6.46
C ASN A 27 -12.66 -3.49 -7.11
N TRP A 28 -13.31 -3.35 -8.27
CA TRP A 28 -13.32 -2.07 -8.99
C TRP A 28 -14.01 -0.94 -8.20
N ARG A 29 -15.08 -1.27 -7.44
CA ARG A 29 -15.80 -0.31 -6.59
C ARG A 29 -14.97 0.07 -5.38
N SER A 30 -14.43 -0.90 -4.64
CA SER A 30 -13.66 -0.62 -3.43
C SER A 30 -12.41 0.22 -3.71
N ARG A 31 -11.78 0.09 -4.89
CA ARG A 31 -10.68 0.98 -5.32
C ARG A 31 -11.09 2.45 -5.36
N ARG A 32 -12.29 2.75 -5.88
CA ARG A 32 -12.80 4.11 -6.01
C ARG A 32 -13.42 4.63 -4.72
N ASP A 33 -14.16 3.79 -4.03
CA ASP A 33 -15.01 4.21 -2.91
C ASP A 33 -14.25 4.18 -1.58
N THR A 34 -13.34 3.22 -1.42
CA THR A 34 -12.60 3.00 -0.17
C THR A 34 -11.14 3.39 -0.29
N TYR A 35 -10.42 2.81 -1.26
CA TYR A 35 -8.96 2.95 -1.34
C TYR A 35 -8.47 4.18 -2.11
N SER A 36 -9.38 4.99 -2.64
CA SER A 36 -9.02 6.28 -3.22
C SER A 36 -8.62 7.30 -2.15
N ASP A 37 -9.07 7.10 -0.90
CA ASP A 37 -8.51 7.78 0.26
C ASP A 37 -7.32 6.97 0.80
N VAL A 38 -6.32 7.67 1.30
CA VAL A 38 -5.09 7.04 1.76
C VAL A 38 -5.28 6.31 3.08
N ARG A 39 -6.27 6.68 3.88
CA ARG A 39 -6.45 6.17 5.25
C ARG A 39 -6.60 4.64 5.29
N PRO A 40 -7.49 4.00 4.50
CA PRO A 40 -7.56 2.53 4.44
C PRO A 40 -6.26 1.88 3.95
N VAL A 41 -5.55 2.52 3.02
CA VAL A 41 -4.25 2.03 2.55
C VAL A 41 -3.19 2.12 3.66
N ALA A 42 -3.18 3.22 4.41
CA ALA A 42 -2.28 3.41 5.55
C ALA A 42 -2.56 2.41 6.68
N GLU A 43 -3.81 2.00 6.89
CA GLU A 43 -4.18 0.95 7.85
C GLU A 43 -3.63 -0.42 7.46
N ILE A 44 -3.73 -0.78 6.17
CA ILE A 44 -3.12 -2.01 5.64
C ILE A 44 -1.59 -1.94 5.85
N LEU A 45 -0.98 -0.84 5.43
CA LEU A 45 0.46 -0.65 5.52
C LEU A 45 0.98 -0.60 6.96
N LYS A 46 0.17 -0.16 7.92
CA LYS A 46 0.58 -0.08 9.34
C LYS A 46 0.87 -1.46 9.94
N LYS A 47 0.23 -2.52 9.43
CA LYS A 47 0.53 -3.90 9.85
C LYS A 47 1.99 -4.29 9.54
N ILE A 48 2.52 -3.74 8.45
CA ILE A 48 3.86 -4.00 7.94
C ILE A 48 4.85 -2.98 8.50
N CYS A 49 4.44 -1.71 8.53
CA CYS A 49 5.22 -0.56 8.95
C CYS A 49 4.57 0.11 10.18
N PRO A 50 4.88 -0.34 11.42
CA PRO A 50 4.28 0.20 12.64
C PRO A 50 4.51 1.70 12.86
N SER A 51 5.52 2.28 12.21
CA SER A 51 5.85 3.71 12.26
C SER A 51 4.81 4.63 11.61
N ILE A 52 3.85 4.08 10.86
CA ILE A 52 2.78 4.84 10.23
C ILE A 52 1.79 5.32 11.30
N ARG A 53 1.74 6.65 11.46
CA ARG A 53 0.77 7.34 12.32
C ARG A 53 -0.47 7.70 11.53
N LEU A 54 -1.58 7.03 11.84
CA LEU A 54 -2.85 7.18 11.11
C LEU A 54 -3.49 8.55 11.33
N GLU A 55 -3.25 9.19 12.49
CA GLU A 55 -3.76 10.52 12.83
C GLU A 55 -3.43 11.62 11.80
N PHE A 56 -2.37 11.44 11.00
CA PHE A 56 -2.02 12.37 9.92
C PHE A 56 -2.90 12.25 8.67
N TYR A 57 -3.74 11.23 8.61
CA TYR A 57 -4.58 10.90 7.46
C TYR A 57 -6.04 10.77 7.92
N PRO A 58 -6.76 11.90 8.09
CA PRO A 58 -8.18 11.84 8.39
C PRO A 58 -8.96 11.28 7.18
N THR A 59 -10.05 10.57 7.44
CA THR A 59 -10.94 10.07 6.39
C THR A 59 -11.61 11.25 5.68
N VAL A 60 -11.49 11.33 4.36
CA VAL A 60 -11.99 12.44 3.55
C VAL A 60 -12.63 11.97 2.26
N SER A 61 -13.73 12.61 1.85
CA SER A 61 -14.47 12.27 0.63
C SER A 61 -14.12 13.17 -0.56
N SER A 62 -13.75 14.44 -0.32
CA SER A 62 -13.45 15.36 -1.40
C SER A 62 -12.13 15.02 -2.08
N PHE A 63 -12.11 15.03 -3.42
CA PHE A 63 -10.92 14.74 -4.22
C PHE A 63 -9.68 15.54 -3.80
N SER A 64 -9.81 16.87 -3.63
CA SER A 64 -8.68 17.73 -3.25
C SER A 64 -8.06 17.34 -1.90
N ARG A 65 -8.88 16.94 -0.91
CA ARG A 65 -8.35 16.46 0.38
C ARG A 65 -7.74 15.07 0.27
N ARG A 66 -8.31 14.16 -0.53
CA ARG A 66 -7.69 12.85 -0.81
C ARG A 66 -6.31 13.03 -1.44
N LEU A 67 -6.20 13.93 -2.41
CA LEU A 67 -4.93 14.25 -3.06
C LEU A 67 -3.91 14.80 -2.06
N GLN A 68 -4.31 15.73 -1.19
CA GLN A 68 -3.45 16.25 -0.13
C GLN A 68 -2.99 15.14 0.83
N ASN A 69 -3.91 14.27 1.25
CA ASN A 69 -3.60 13.10 2.06
C ASN A 69 -2.55 12.20 1.39
N TRP A 70 -2.71 11.92 0.08
CA TRP A 70 -1.75 11.16 -0.72
C TRP A 70 -0.39 11.84 -0.86
N GLU A 71 -0.34 13.16 -1.01
CA GLU A 71 0.92 13.94 -1.04
C GLU A 71 1.67 13.82 0.29
N VAL A 72 0.98 13.96 1.42
CA VAL A 72 1.57 13.81 2.75
C VAL A 72 2.06 12.37 2.97
N PHE A 73 1.25 11.38 2.61
CA PHE A 73 1.62 9.97 2.74
C PHE A 73 2.82 9.61 1.86
N SER A 74 2.87 10.15 0.64
CA SER A 74 4.00 9.93 -0.26
C SER A 74 5.29 10.48 0.33
N TYR A 75 5.26 11.70 0.85
CA TYR A 75 6.43 12.33 1.47
C TYR A 75 6.91 11.61 2.73
N ARG A 76 5.97 11.21 3.61
CA ARG A 76 6.29 10.64 4.92
C ARG A 76 6.61 9.15 4.89
N VAL A 77 5.97 8.40 4.01
CA VAL A 77 5.96 6.92 4.00
C VAL A 77 6.53 6.38 2.70
N LEU A 78 5.85 6.60 1.56
CA LEU A 78 6.23 5.94 0.30
C LEU A 78 7.66 6.27 -0.14
N LYS A 79 8.10 7.53 0.00
CA LYS A 79 9.46 7.94 -0.34
C LYS A 79 10.52 7.21 0.49
N LYS A 80 10.21 6.85 1.74
CA LYS A 80 11.11 6.06 2.61
C LYS A 80 11.16 4.59 2.20
N LEU A 81 10.05 4.07 1.67
CA LEU A 81 9.94 2.73 1.07
C LEU A 81 10.48 2.66 -0.37
N GLY A 82 11.28 3.64 -0.80
CA GLY A 82 11.84 3.71 -2.16
C GLY A 82 10.83 4.13 -3.26
N LEU A 83 9.55 4.30 -2.93
CA LEU A 83 8.50 4.68 -3.87
C LEU A 83 8.41 6.19 -4.05
N ARG A 84 9.01 6.68 -5.14
CA ARG A 84 8.96 8.10 -5.54
C ARG A 84 7.91 8.30 -6.64
N LEU A 85 6.70 8.69 -6.23
CA LEU A 85 5.56 8.96 -7.13
C LEU A 85 5.52 10.44 -7.54
N LYS A 86 5.13 10.71 -8.79
CA LYS A 86 4.93 12.08 -9.28
C LYS A 86 3.52 12.57 -8.92
N LYS A 87 3.29 13.88 -9.02
CA LYS A 87 1.96 14.47 -8.76
C LYS A 87 0.86 13.85 -9.64
N SER A 88 1.17 13.49 -10.88
CA SER A 88 0.24 12.77 -11.77
C SER A 88 -0.13 11.38 -11.27
N ASP A 89 0.80 10.67 -10.62
CA ASP A 89 0.54 9.36 -10.01
C ASP A 89 -0.34 9.51 -8.77
N LEU A 90 -0.06 10.52 -7.93
CA LEU A 90 -0.87 10.82 -6.75
C LEU A 90 -2.31 11.21 -7.11
N LYS A 91 -2.51 11.92 -8.23
CA LYS A 91 -3.86 12.17 -8.76
C LYS A 91 -4.59 10.88 -9.14
N GLN A 92 -3.92 9.95 -9.82
CA GLN A 92 -4.52 8.65 -10.17
C GLN A 92 -4.90 7.84 -8.92
N LEU A 93 -4.10 7.93 -7.84
CA LEU A 93 -4.43 7.32 -6.55
C LEU A 93 -5.67 7.98 -5.93
N ALA A 94 -5.72 9.31 -5.89
CA ALA A 94 -6.86 10.06 -5.35
C ALA A 94 -8.15 9.90 -6.18
N GLU A 95 -8.05 9.51 -7.46
CA GLU A 95 -9.18 9.14 -8.33
C GLU A 95 -9.64 7.68 -8.08
N GLY A 96 -8.81 6.86 -7.43
CA GLY A 96 -9.03 5.42 -7.33
C GLY A 96 -8.91 4.72 -8.68
N ARG A 97 -8.03 5.21 -9.56
CA ARG A 97 -7.83 4.65 -10.90
C ARG A 97 -7.41 3.19 -10.80
N THR A 98 -7.97 2.35 -11.67
CA THR A 98 -7.63 0.92 -11.73
C THR A 98 -6.13 0.73 -11.90
N GLY A 99 -5.53 -0.16 -11.09
CA GLY A 99 -4.10 -0.45 -11.11
C GLY A 99 -3.23 0.52 -10.30
N ALA A 100 -3.69 1.73 -9.97
CA ALA A 100 -2.92 2.69 -9.18
C ALA A 100 -2.68 2.19 -7.74
N ILE A 101 -3.76 1.80 -7.07
CA ILE A 101 -3.72 1.25 -5.71
C ILE A 101 -2.93 -0.07 -5.70
N ASP A 102 -3.20 -0.94 -6.66
CA ASP A 102 -2.54 -2.24 -6.84
C ASP A 102 -1.03 -2.08 -6.91
N TYR A 103 -0.56 -1.09 -7.68
CA TYR A 103 0.86 -0.81 -7.84
C TYR A 103 1.51 -0.41 -6.51
N VAL A 104 0.87 0.46 -5.73
CA VAL A 104 1.39 0.87 -4.42
C VAL A 104 1.45 -0.33 -3.48
N LEU A 105 0.37 -1.09 -3.36
CA LEU A 105 0.30 -2.25 -2.47
C LEU A 105 1.36 -3.31 -2.83
N LEU A 106 1.51 -3.63 -4.12
CA LEU A 106 2.52 -4.58 -4.58
C LEU A 106 3.94 -4.12 -4.25
N ASN A 107 4.27 -2.85 -4.51
CA ASN A 107 5.63 -2.37 -4.26
C ASN A 107 5.97 -2.34 -2.78
N VAL A 108 5.01 -1.97 -1.93
CA VAL A 108 5.17 -2.03 -0.47
C VAL A 108 5.38 -3.47 -0.03
N PHE A 109 4.54 -4.39 -0.52
CA PHE A 109 4.69 -5.82 -0.25
C PHE A 109 6.03 -6.37 -0.73
N ALA A 110 6.52 -5.93 -1.88
CA ALA A 110 7.81 -6.39 -2.44
C ALA A 110 9.04 -5.83 -1.72
N GLN A 111 8.90 -4.79 -0.88
CA GLN A 111 9.98 -4.32 -0.01
C GLN A 111 10.19 -5.22 1.22
N GLU A 112 9.22 -6.08 1.52
CA GLU A 112 9.43 -7.20 2.43
C GLU A 112 10.23 -8.26 1.66
N GLU A 113 11.56 -8.33 1.83
CA GLU A 113 12.42 -9.35 1.20
C GLU A 113 12.14 -10.79 1.68
N VAL A 114 10.90 -11.12 2.05
CA VAL A 114 10.46 -12.47 2.38
C VAL A 114 9.02 -12.67 1.88
N PRO A 115 8.76 -13.63 0.97
CA PRO A 115 7.40 -13.93 0.53
C PRO A 115 6.53 -14.37 1.73
N PRO A 116 5.22 -14.05 1.72
CA PRO A 116 4.29 -14.22 2.84
C PRO A 116 4.00 -15.68 3.19
N THR A 117 4.60 -16.64 2.49
CA THR A 117 4.63 -18.05 2.87
C THR A 117 5.66 -18.37 3.97
N MET A 118 6.56 -17.43 4.31
CA MET A 118 7.61 -17.64 5.32
C MET A 118 7.41 -16.86 6.63
N TRP A 119 6.34 -16.09 6.77
CA TRP A 119 6.02 -15.38 8.03
C TRP A 119 5.85 -16.34 9.22
N SER A 120 5.39 -17.56 8.96
CA SER A 120 5.22 -18.61 9.98
C SER A 120 6.53 -19.27 10.42
N VAL A 121 7.61 -19.12 9.64
CA VAL A 121 8.89 -19.81 9.87
C VAL A 121 9.89 -18.92 10.62
N CYS A 122 9.88 -17.60 10.40
CA CYS A 122 10.87 -16.70 11.01
C CYS A 122 10.47 -16.12 12.37
N LYS A 123 9.22 -16.29 12.83
CA LYS A 123 8.76 -15.88 14.17
C LYS A 123 9.04 -16.92 15.27
N GLY A 124 10.05 -17.77 15.08
CA GLY A 124 10.28 -18.90 15.98
C GLY A 124 11.72 -19.37 16.18
N TYR A 125 12.76 -18.56 15.96
CA TYR A 125 14.09 -18.83 16.58
C TYR A 125 14.86 -17.52 16.77
N GLY A 126 14.92 -17.06 18.01
CA GLY A 126 15.62 -15.83 18.41
C GLY A 126 15.63 -15.71 19.92
N GLY A 127 16.13 -16.73 20.59
CA GLY A 127 16.30 -16.76 22.04
C GLY A 127 17.44 -17.69 22.42
N TRP A 128 18.66 -17.38 22.01
CA TRP A 128 19.90 -17.87 22.62
C TRP A 128 20.91 -16.73 22.75
N SER A 129 21.78 -16.89 23.75
CA SER A 129 22.83 -16.02 24.29
C SER A 129 22.35 -15.14 25.46
N SER A 130 22.76 -15.36 26.71
CA SER A 130 23.80 -16.24 27.29
C SER A 130 23.44 -16.60 28.73
#